data_AF-A0A317Z5X3-F1
#
_entry.id   AF-A0A317Z5X3-F1
#
_cell.length_a   1.000
_cell.length_b   1.000
_cell.length_c   1.000
_cell.angle_alpha   90.00
_cell.angle_beta   90.00
_cell.angle_gamma   90.00
#
_symmetry.space_group_name_H-M   'P 1'
#
loop_
_entity.id
_entity.type
_entity.pdbx_description
1 polymer ?
#
loop_
_entity_poly.entity_id
_entity_poly.type
_entity_poly.pdbx_seq_one_letter_code
_entity_poly.pdbx_strand_id
1 'polypeptide(L)' 'SDAIRPEVHQGDRFDLMITKVGKEPGQGVGYLDDGTMVVVDDAKQYVNETITLEVISMLQTASGRIIFAKKVEA' A
#
# COMPACT_ATOMS: atom_id res chain seq x y z
N SER A 1 -5.17 -22.39 -16.71
CA SER A 1 -4.35 -21.18 -16.86
C SER A 1 -4.34 -20.48 -15.53
N ASP A 2 -3.39 -20.81 -14.67
CA ASP A 2 -3.22 -20.09 -13.41
C ASP A 2 -2.82 -18.66 -13.77
N ALA A 3 -3.78 -17.74 -13.64
CA ALA A 3 -3.49 -16.33 -13.70
C ALA A 3 -2.53 -16.05 -12.54
N ILE A 4 -1.27 -15.75 -12.88
CA ILE A 4 -0.25 -15.35 -11.92
C ILE A 4 -0.82 -14.11 -11.22
N ARG A 5 -1.36 -14.30 -10.02
CA ARG A 5 -1.68 -13.19 -9.14
C ARG A 5 -0.33 -12.53 -8.85
N PRO A 6 -0.14 -11.22 -9.10
CA PRO A 6 1.10 -10.57 -8.72
C PRO A 6 1.25 -10.73 -7.21
N GLU A 7 2.15 -11.62 -6.81
CA GLU A 7 2.52 -11.76 -5.41
C GLU A 7 3.37 -10.54 -5.07
N VAL A 8 2.79 -9.63 -4.30
CA VAL A 8 3.55 -8.55 -3.70
C VAL A 8 4.42 -9.14 -2.59
N HIS A 9 5.72 -8.90 -2.62
CA HIS A 9 6.70 -9.35 -1.61
C HIS A 9 7.24 -8.17 -0.81
N GLN A 10 7.82 -8.45 0.36
CA GLN A 10 8.52 -7.43 1.14
C GLN A 10 9.71 -6.89 0.34
N GLY A 11 9.88 -5.57 0.33
CA GLY A 11 10.90 -4.89 -0.46
C GLY A 11 10.49 -4.54 -1.88
N ASP A 12 9.35 -5.05 -2.38
CA ASP A 12 8.83 -4.64 -3.67
C ASP A 12 8.51 -3.17 -3.70
N ARG A 13 8.73 -2.56 -4.86
CA ARG A 13 8.44 -1.15 -5.11
C ARG A 13 7.38 -1.01 -6.17
N PHE A 14 6.44 -0.12 -5.91
CA PHE A 14 5.35 0.17 -6.82
C PHE A 14 4.81 1.57 -6.59
N ASP A 15 4.18 2.13 -7.62
CA ASP A 15 3.49 3.41 -7.53
C ASP A 15 2.05 3.18 -7.06
N LEU A 16 1.60 4.01 -6.13
CA LEU A 16 0.24 3.92 -5.60
C LEU A 16 -0.34 5.30 -5.37
N MET A 17 -1.60 5.48 -5.77
CA MET A 17 -2.37 6.65 -5.38
C MET A 17 -2.86 6.53 -3.93
N ILE A 18 -2.52 7.51 -3.10
CA ILE A 18 -3.09 7.62 -1.76
C ILE A 18 -4.52 8.16 -1.90
N THR A 19 -5.50 7.29 -1.67
CA THR A 19 -6.91 7.62 -1.90
C THR A 19 -7.57 8.36 -0.74
N LYS A 20 -7.07 8.16 0.49
CA LYS A 20 -7.62 8.77 1.70
C LYS A 20 -6.63 8.78 2.86
N VAL A 21 -6.97 9.54 3.89
CA VAL A 21 -6.27 9.53 5.19
C VAL A 21 -6.51 8.19 5.89
N GLY A 22 -5.45 7.65 6.48
CA GLY A 22 -5.49 6.42 7.27
C GLY A 22 -6.06 6.62 8.67
N LYS A 23 -6.05 5.54 9.46
CA LYS A 23 -6.63 5.54 10.80
C LYS A 23 -5.72 6.26 11.81
N GLU A 24 -4.42 5.99 11.76
CA GLU A 24 -3.45 6.60 12.67
C GLU A 24 -2.95 7.95 12.12
N PRO A 25 -2.53 8.88 13.00
CA PRO A 25 -1.94 10.15 12.57
C PRO A 25 -0.78 9.94 11.60
N GLY A 26 -0.79 10.69 10.49
CA GLY A 26 0.25 10.59 9.46
C GLY A 26 -0.02 9.53 8.39
N GLN A 27 -0.92 8.56 8.63
CA GLN A 27 -1.16 7.50 7.65
C GLN A 27 -1.91 7.98 6.40
N GLY A 28 -1.52 7.40 5.26
CA GLY A 28 -2.29 7.37 4.02
C GLY A 28 -2.76 5.95 3.70
N VAL A 29 -3.87 5.83 2.97
CA VAL A 29 -4.40 4.54 2.50
C VAL A 29 -4.66 4.58 1.00
N GLY A 30 -4.17 3.57 0.29
CA GLY A 30 -4.48 3.28 -1.09
C GLY A 30 -4.94 1.84 -1.27
N TYR A 31 -5.27 1.48 -2.50
CA TYR A 31 -5.73 0.14 -2.85
C TYR A 31 -5.05 -0.30 -4.13
N LEU A 32 -4.60 -1.56 -4.16
CA LEU A 32 -4.21 -2.21 -5.41
C LEU A 32 -5.45 -2.53 -6.26
N ASP A 33 -5.23 -2.85 -7.53
CA ASP A 33 -6.31 -3.16 -8.49
C ASP A 33 -7.16 -4.37 -8.06
N ASP A 34 -6.60 -5.28 -7.25
CA ASP A 34 -7.30 -6.45 -6.70
C ASP A 34 -8.09 -6.16 -5.41
N GLY A 35 -8.09 -4.90 -4.95
CA GLY A 35 -8.76 -4.46 -3.73
C GLY A 35 -7.92 -4.62 -2.46
N THR A 36 -6.69 -5.10 -2.55
CA THR A 36 -5.76 -5.18 -1.40
C THR A 36 -5.52 -3.78 -0.84
N MET A 37 -5.76 -3.61 0.46
CA MET A 37 -5.54 -2.35 1.14
C MET A 37 -4.05 -2.14 1.40
N VAL A 38 -3.53 -0.96 1.05
CA VAL A 38 -2.15 -0.55 1.35
C VAL A 38 -2.20 0.61 2.35
N VAL A 39 -1.60 0.42 3.51
CA VAL A 39 -1.43 1.43 4.55
C VAL A 39 -0.01 1.96 4.49
N VAL A 40 0.14 3.27 4.39
CA VAL A 40 1.43 3.94 4.22
C VAL A 40 1.67 4.90 5.37
N ASP A 41 2.82 4.78 6.02
CA ASP A 41 3.22 5.72 7.07
C ASP A 41 3.74 7.04 6.49
N ASP A 42 3.55 8.14 7.22
CA ASP A 42 3.86 9.52 6.78
C ASP A 42 3.41 9.85 5.35
N ALA A 43 2.17 9.44 5.02
CA ALA A 43 1.60 9.60 3.69
C ALA A 43 0.31 10.43 3.63
N LYS A 44 -0.17 10.94 4.78
CA LYS A 44 -1.37 11.78 4.86
C LYS A 44 -1.30 13.02 3.97
N GLN A 45 -0.13 13.64 3.82
CA GLN A 45 0.03 14.81 2.95
C GLN A 45 -0.13 14.49 1.45
N TYR A 46 0.05 13.24 1.05
CA TYR A 46 0.03 12.82 -0.35
C TYR A 46 -1.35 12.32 -0.80
N VAL A 47 -2.43 12.64 -0.07
CA VAL A 47 -3.79 12.23 -0.47
C VAL A 47 -4.16 12.87 -1.82
N ASN A 48 -4.65 12.04 -2.73
CA ASN A 48 -4.87 12.30 -4.16
C ASN A 48 -3.58 12.44 -4.99
N GLU A 49 -2.43 12.03 -4.46
CA GLU A 49 -1.18 11.95 -5.20
C GLU A 49 -0.76 10.49 -5.40
N THR A 50 -0.06 10.23 -6.50
CA THR A 50 0.60 8.94 -6.75
C THR A 50 2.06 9.04 -6.32
N ILE A 51 2.48 8.16 -5.42
CA ILE A 51 3.85 8.14 -4.88
C ILE A 51 4.44 6.74 -5.00
N THR A 52 5.76 6.67 -5.17
CA THR A 52 6.50 5.40 -5.16
C THR A 52 6.69 4.92 -3.73
N LEU A 53 6.30 3.67 -3.50
CA LEU A 53 6.31 3.02 -2.19
C LEU A 53 7.20 1.78 -2.20
N GLU A 54 7.63 1.37 -1.02
CA GLU A 54 8.31 0.09 -0.77
C GLU A 54 7.53 -0.70 0.29
N VAL A 55 7.25 -1.97 0.01
CA VAL A 55 6.55 -2.87 0.93
C VAL A 55 7.40 -3.13 2.17
N ILE A 56 6.86 -2.79 3.34
CA ILE A 56 7.46 -3.12 4.64
C ILE A 56 6.99 -4.48 5.12
N SER A 57 5.68 -4.75 5.09
CA SER A 57 5.14 -6.01 5.62
C SER A 57 3.73 -6.27 5.08
N MET A 58 3.24 -7.48 5.30
CA MET A 58 1.88 -7.88 4.94
C MET A 58 1.21 -8.54 6.12
N LEU A 59 -0.07 -8.21 6.32
CA LEU A 59 -0.93 -8.85 7.30
C LEU A 59 -2.07 -9.56 6.57
N GLN A 60 -2.13 -10.88 6.72
CA GLN A 60 -3.26 -11.67 6.25
C GLN A 60 -4.31 -11.74 7.36
N THR A 61 -5.54 -11.32 7.06
CA THR A 61 -6.70 -11.43 7.95
C THR A 61 -7.75 -12.34 7.33
N ALA A 62 -8.75 -12.75 8.10
CA ALA A 62 -9.89 -13.52 7.59
C ALA A 62 -10.70 -12.77 6.50
N SER A 63 -10.65 -11.43 6.50
CA SER A 63 -11.37 -10.57 5.55
C SER A 63 -10.54 -10.18 4.33
N GLY A 64 -9.25 -10.52 4.28
CA GLY A 64 -8.37 -10.17 3.17
C GLY A 64 -6.94 -9.86 3.60
N ARG A 65 -6.16 -9.36 2.64
CA ARG A 65 -4.77 -8.97 2.81
C ARG A 65 -4.66 -7.45 3.03
N ILE A 66 -3.77 -7.05 3.93
CA ILE A 66 -3.34 -5.67 4.13
C ILE A 66 -1.84 -5.62 3.88
N ILE A 67 -1.39 -4.63 3.12
CA ILE A 67 0.02 -4.33 2.89
C ILE A 67 0.37 -3.08 3.69
N PHE A 68 1.51 -3.10 4.36
CA PHE A 68 2.13 -1.93 4.97
C PHE A 68 3.31 -1.52 4.12
N ALA A 69 3.39 -0.23 3.77
CA ALA A 69 4.46 0.31 2.94
C ALA A 69 4.97 1.65 3.49
N LYS A 70 6.13 2.07 3.00
CA LYS A 70 6.69 3.41 3.23
C LYS A 70 6.96 4.08 1.90
N LYS A 71 6.97 5.41 1.90
CA LYS A 71 7.49 6.18 0.78
C LYS A 71 8.98 5.89 0.57
N VAL A 72 9.39 5.76 -0.68
CA VAL A 72 10.81 5.72 -1.05
C VAL A 72 11.32 7.17 -1.07
N GLU A 73 12.32 7.49 -0.24
CA GLU A 73 13.05 8.74 -0.36
C GLU A 73 13.94 8.69 -1.62
N ALA A 74 14.01 9.81 -2.34
CA ALA A 74 14.85 9.95 -3.53
C ALA A 74 16.34 10.06 -3.17
#